data_AF-A0A2W4KWJ0-F1
#
_entry.id   AF-A0A2W4KWJ0-F1
#
_cell.length_a   1.000
_cell.length_b   1.000
_cell.length_c   1.000
_cell.angle_alpha   90.00
_cell.angle_beta   90.00
_cell.angle_gamma   90.00
#
_symmetry.space_group_name_H-M   'P 1'
#
loop_
_entity.id
_entity.type
_entity.pdbx_description
1 polymer ?
#
loop_
_entity_poly.entity_id
_entity_poly.type
_entity_poly.pdbx_seq_one_letter_code
_entity_poly.pdbx_strand_id
1 'polypeptide(L)'
;MSLYRVQIGARFTVASIVAGLTALTASAGDAAADDLIVKYDQSQLWRLERPITEIIIGNPTIADVTIQSNDLLVVTGKSFGITNIIALDANREVVAERRVLVQRDERKVVNLHKGGKRESYNCSPQCNPMTTIGDDPEYFETVAKLSERKIKLSSGAGSADAN
;
A
#
# COMPACT_ATOMS: atom_id res chain seq x y z
N MET A 1 45.88 -79.45 -3.31
CA MET A 1 47.14 -79.55 -4.08
C MET A 1 47.12 -78.45 -5.13
N SER A 2 48.13 -77.58 -5.13
CA SER A 2 48.49 -76.54 -6.14
C SER A 2 47.41 -75.51 -6.53
N LEU A 3 47.59 -74.22 -6.21
CA LEU A 3 48.39 -73.23 -6.96
C LEU A 3 47.90 -73.09 -8.42
N TYR A 4 47.46 -71.91 -8.87
CA TYR A 4 48.37 -70.99 -9.58
C TYR A 4 47.90 -69.53 -9.52
N ARG A 5 48.84 -68.64 -9.23
CA ARG A 5 48.75 -67.18 -9.46
C ARG A 5 49.22 -66.85 -10.89
N VAL A 6 48.85 -65.66 -11.37
CA VAL A 6 49.68 -64.62 -12.05
C VAL A 6 49.06 -64.03 -13.34
N GLN A 7 48.64 -62.76 -13.19
CA GLN A 7 48.74 -61.52 -14.01
C GLN A 7 48.71 -61.56 -15.56
N ILE A 8 48.08 -60.53 -16.18
CA ILE A 8 48.74 -59.44 -16.95
C ILE A 8 47.69 -58.59 -17.70
N GLY A 9 47.83 -57.26 -17.65
CA GLY A 9 47.51 -56.38 -18.79
C GLY A 9 46.32 -55.43 -18.65
N ALA A 10 46.57 -54.26 -18.08
CA ALA A 10 45.67 -53.10 -18.18
C ALA A 10 45.56 -52.57 -19.62
N ARG A 11 44.33 -52.27 -20.07
CA ARG A 11 44.06 -51.14 -20.97
C ARG A 11 42.75 -50.46 -20.58
N PHE A 12 42.88 -49.20 -20.17
CA PHE A 12 41.81 -48.26 -19.89
C PHE A 12 41.01 -47.96 -21.16
N THR A 13 39.68 -48.03 -21.07
CA THR A 13 38.79 -47.10 -21.76
C THR A 13 37.59 -46.82 -20.86
N VAL A 14 37.48 -45.54 -20.51
CA VAL A 14 36.45 -44.91 -19.68
C VAL A 14 35.13 -44.90 -20.45
N ALA A 15 34.06 -45.40 -19.85
CA ALA A 15 32.70 -45.08 -20.26
C ALA A 15 31.86 -44.88 -19.00
N SER A 16 31.89 -43.64 -18.51
CA SER A 16 31.15 -43.16 -17.34
C SER A 16 29.65 -43.27 -17.56
N ILE A 17 28.96 -44.08 -16.76
CA ILE A 17 27.50 -44.06 -16.63
C ILE A 17 27.16 -42.82 -15.79
N VAL A 18 26.71 -41.75 -16.45
CA VAL A 18 26.24 -40.52 -15.81
C VAL A 18 24.87 -40.80 -15.19
N ALA A 19 24.83 -40.90 -13.86
CA ALA A 19 23.60 -40.89 -13.08
C ALA A 19 22.96 -39.49 -13.19
N GLY A 20 21.87 -39.39 -13.94
CA GLY A 20 21.07 -38.18 -14.08
C GLY A 20 20.32 -37.87 -12.79
N LEU A 21 20.92 -37.05 -11.93
CA LEU A 21 20.28 -36.47 -10.76
C LEU A 21 19.48 -35.23 -11.23
N THR A 22 18.20 -35.42 -11.54
CA THR A 22 17.27 -34.32 -11.84
C THR A 22 17.05 -33.49 -10.58
N ALA A 23 17.79 -32.40 -10.44
CA ALA A 23 17.57 -31.39 -9.40
C ALA A 23 16.24 -30.68 -9.66
N LEU A 24 15.25 -30.91 -8.79
CA LEU A 24 14.03 -30.12 -8.71
C LEU A 24 14.43 -28.75 -8.13
N THR A 25 14.66 -27.77 -9.00
CA THR A 25 14.85 -26.38 -8.57
C THR A 25 13.50 -25.85 -8.11
N ALA A 26 13.29 -25.83 -6.79
CA ALA A 26 12.18 -25.11 -6.18
C ALA A 26 12.40 -23.60 -6.42
N SER A 27 11.64 -23.03 -7.34
CA SER A 27 11.52 -21.58 -7.47
C SER A 27 10.80 -21.07 -6.21
N ALA A 28 11.57 -20.51 -5.28
CA ALA A 28 11.04 -19.64 -4.25
C ALA A 28 10.41 -18.43 -4.96
N GLY A 29 9.09 -18.43 -5.11
CA GLY A 29 8.38 -17.22 -5.45
C GLY A 29 8.57 -16.25 -4.31
N ASP A 30 9.14 -15.07 -4.58
CA ASP A 30 9.08 -13.95 -3.65
C ASP A 30 7.61 -13.77 -3.28
N ALA A 31 7.28 -14.02 -2.02
CA ALA A 31 6.01 -13.62 -1.45
C ALA A 31 6.04 -12.09 -1.39
N ALA A 32 5.77 -11.44 -2.52
CA ALA A 32 5.56 -10.01 -2.57
C ALA A 32 4.46 -9.71 -1.55
N ALA A 33 4.81 -8.98 -0.48
CA ALA A 33 3.84 -8.55 0.50
C ALA A 33 2.74 -7.77 -0.24
N ASP A 34 1.50 -8.23 -0.14
CA ASP A 34 0.38 -7.61 -0.84
C ASP A 34 0.32 -6.10 -0.53
N ASP A 35 0.15 -5.30 -1.58
CA ASP A 35 0.02 -3.85 -1.48
C ASP A 35 -1.16 -3.51 -0.55
N LEU A 36 -0.94 -2.63 0.43
CA LEU A 36 -2.00 -2.09 1.27
C LEU A 36 -2.80 -1.07 0.47
N ILE A 37 -3.97 -1.47 0.01
CA ILE A 37 -4.88 -0.61 -0.74
C ILE A 37 -5.65 0.30 0.22
N VAL A 38 -5.41 1.61 0.12
CA VAL A 38 -6.12 2.63 0.90
C VAL A 38 -6.91 3.52 -0.05
N LYS A 39 -8.15 3.85 0.35
CA LYS A 39 -8.96 4.79 -0.44
C LYS A 39 -8.63 6.21 -0.01
N TYR A 40 -8.57 7.11 -1.00
CA TYR A 40 -8.40 8.55 -0.75
C TYR A 40 -9.47 9.06 0.22
N ASP A 41 -9.04 9.90 1.18
CA ASP A 41 -9.85 10.42 2.29
C ASP A 41 -10.48 9.33 3.18
N GLN A 42 -9.91 8.12 3.19
CA GLN A 42 -10.34 7.02 4.05
C GLN A 42 -9.16 6.41 4.79
N SER A 43 -9.49 5.70 5.87
CA SER A 43 -8.52 4.96 6.69
C SER A 43 -8.70 3.45 6.55
N GLN A 44 -7.60 2.72 6.70
CA GLN A 44 -7.54 1.27 6.75
C GLN A 44 -6.79 0.83 8.00
N LEU A 45 -7.24 -0.29 8.58
CA LEU A 45 -6.55 -0.91 9.70
C LEU A 45 -5.49 -1.88 9.17
N TRP A 46 -4.27 -1.72 9.66
CA TRP A 46 -3.19 -2.65 9.39
C TRP A 46 -2.69 -3.26 10.70
N ARG A 47 -2.97 -4.56 10.88
CA ARG A 47 -2.48 -5.36 12.01
C ARG A 47 -1.12 -5.97 11.68
N LEU A 48 -0.22 -5.91 12.64
CA LEU A 48 1.13 -6.45 12.57
C LEU A 48 1.21 -7.76 13.36
N GLU A 49 2.20 -8.60 13.03
CA GLU A 49 2.42 -9.87 13.70
C GLU A 49 3.15 -9.73 15.04
N ARG A 50 3.87 -8.61 15.23
CA ARG A 50 4.64 -8.30 16.43
C ARG A 50 4.48 -6.83 16.83
N PRO A 51 4.67 -6.50 18.12
CA PRO A 51 4.71 -5.12 18.60
C PRO A 51 5.80 -4.29 17.93
N ILE A 52 5.52 -3.01 17.70
CA ILE A 52 6.43 -2.01 17.16
C ILE A 52 6.62 -0.82 18.11
N THR A 53 7.67 -0.04 17.89
CA THR A 53 7.95 1.20 18.61
C THR A 53 8.14 2.40 17.70
N GLU A 54 8.43 2.18 16.42
CA GLU A 54 8.73 3.25 15.47
C GLU A 54 8.11 2.94 14.10
N ILE A 55 7.70 4.01 13.40
CA ILE A 55 7.16 3.96 12.04
C ILE A 55 7.93 4.93 11.17
N ILE A 56 8.29 4.49 9.97
CA ILE A 56 8.84 5.31 8.91
C ILE A 56 7.86 5.28 7.73
N ILE A 57 7.52 6.47 7.23
CA ILE A 57 6.63 6.65 6.08
C ILE A 57 7.47 7.22 4.93
N GLY A 58 7.46 6.56 3.78
CA GLY A 58 8.25 7.01 2.62
C GLY A 58 7.84 8.41 2.15
N ASN A 59 6.54 8.67 2.00
CA ASN A 59 6.00 9.98 1.68
C ASN A 59 4.71 10.30 2.48
N PRO A 60 4.77 11.17 3.50
CA PRO A 60 3.63 11.51 4.35
C PRO A 60 2.56 12.37 3.64
N THR A 61 2.83 12.87 2.43
CA THR A 61 1.81 13.58 1.63
C THR A 61 0.86 12.60 0.93
N ILE A 62 1.26 11.34 0.74
CA ILE A 62 0.44 10.28 0.11
C ILE A 62 -0.40 9.56 1.17
N ALA A 63 0.23 9.11 2.25
CA ALA A 63 -0.44 8.40 3.33
C ALA A 63 0.12 8.82 4.69
N ASP A 64 -0.69 8.68 5.73
CA ASP A 64 -0.34 8.95 7.11
C ASP A 64 -0.69 7.78 8.01
N VAL A 65 -0.01 7.66 9.14
CA VAL A 65 -0.15 6.51 10.04
C VAL A 65 -0.32 6.99 11.47
N THR A 66 -1.34 6.47 12.14
CA THR A 66 -1.52 6.63 13.59
C THR A 66 -1.44 5.27 14.26
N ILE A 67 -0.62 5.16 15.30
CA ILE A 67 -0.49 3.95 16.11
C ILE A 67 -1.68 3.93 17.11
N GLN A 68 -2.54 2.91 17.01
CA GLN A 68 -3.65 2.72 17.95
C GLN A 68 -3.27 1.81 19.12
N SER A 69 -2.49 0.77 18.83
CA SER A 69 -1.83 -0.10 19.80
C SER A 69 -0.49 -0.57 19.23
N ASN A 70 0.33 -1.25 20.03
CA ASN A 70 1.67 -1.67 19.63
C ASN A 70 1.69 -2.56 18.38
N ASP A 71 0.56 -3.15 17.97
CA ASP A 71 0.40 -4.06 16.84
C ASP A 71 -0.69 -3.61 15.84
N LEU A 72 -1.33 -2.44 16.05
CA LEU A 72 -2.44 -1.96 15.23
C LEU A 72 -2.19 -0.53 14.76
N LEU A 73 -2.16 -0.38 13.44
CA LEU A 73 -1.99 0.89 12.75
C LEU A 73 -3.29 1.32 12.07
N VAL A 74 -3.58 2.61 12.12
CA VAL A 74 -4.58 3.27 11.27
C VAL A 74 -3.83 4.00 10.18
N VAL A 75 -3.96 3.52 8.94
CA VAL A 75 -3.33 4.12 7.76
C VAL A 75 -4.37 4.95 7.02
N THR A 76 -4.11 6.24 6.81
CA THR A 76 -5.04 7.17 6.15
C THR A 76 -4.48 7.63 4.81
N GLY A 77 -5.27 7.51 3.74
CA GLY A 77 -4.88 7.98 2.42
C GLY A 77 -5.12 9.50 2.28
N LYS A 78 -4.05 10.27 2.06
CA LYS A 78 -4.08 11.74 1.93
C LYS A 78 -4.05 12.24 0.49
N SER A 79 -3.31 11.57 -0.39
CA SER A 79 -3.27 11.92 -1.81
C SER A 79 -3.00 10.69 -2.67
N PHE A 80 -3.31 10.77 -3.96
CA PHE A 80 -3.13 9.64 -4.88
C PHE A 80 -1.66 9.34 -5.11
N GLY A 81 -1.30 8.06 -5.07
CA GLY A 81 0.06 7.64 -5.34
C GLY A 81 0.42 6.32 -4.67
N ILE A 82 1.71 6.01 -4.74
CA ILE A 82 2.31 4.83 -4.15
C ILE A 82 3.37 5.30 -3.17
N THR A 83 3.31 4.81 -1.94
CA THR A 83 4.36 4.98 -0.93
C THR A 83 4.60 3.66 -0.21
N ASN A 84 5.38 3.65 0.85
CA ASN A 84 5.58 2.51 1.72
C ASN A 84 5.58 2.94 3.18
N ILE A 85 5.26 2.00 4.04
CA ILE A 85 5.36 2.13 5.50
C ILE A 85 6.28 1.01 5.98
N ILE A 86 7.28 1.39 6.78
CA ILE A 86 8.21 0.49 7.44
C ILE A 86 7.98 0.60 8.93
N ALA A 87 7.77 -0.54 9.59
CA ALA A 87 7.50 -0.62 11.01
C ALA A 87 8.66 -1.33 11.72
N LEU A 88 9.19 -0.70 12.78
CA LEU A 88 10.37 -1.17 13.51
C LEU A 88 10.02 -1.51 14.96
N ASP A 89 10.70 -2.51 15.52
CA ASP A 89 10.65 -2.83 16.94
C ASP A 89 11.68 -2.02 17.76
N ALA A 90 11.73 -2.28 19.07
CA ALA A 90 12.61 -1.60 20.01
C ALA A 90 14.12 -1.80 19.71
N ASN A 91 14.48 -2.84 18.96
CA ASN A 91 15.86 -3.11 18.55
C ASN A 91 16.21 -2.44 17.21
N ARG A 92 15.26 -1.70 16.62
CA ARG A 92 15.31 -1.14 15.25
C ARG A 92 15.36 -2.22 14.17
N GLU A 93 14.83 -3.40 14.46
CA GLU A 93 14.65 -4.44 13.44
C GLU A 93 13.33 -4.23 12.70
N VAL A 94 13.32 -4.51 11.40
CA VAL A 94 12.11 -4.39 10.57
C VAL A 94 11.12 -5.48 10.97
N VAL A 95 9.99 -5.06 11.52
CA VAL A 95 8.86 -5.95 11.83
C VAL A 95 8.02 -6.20 10.59
N ALA A 96 7.75 -5.15 9.81
CA ALA A 96 7.05 -5.25 8.55
C ALA A 96 7.38 -4.08 7.63
N GLU A 97 7.30 -4.33 6.33
CA GLU A 97 7.30 -3.31 5.28
C GLU A 97 6.15 -3.60 4.33
N ARG A 98 5.37 -2.58 3.98
CA ARG A 98 4.33 -2.68 2.95
C ARG A 98 4.28 -1.46 2.07
N ARG A 99 4.09 -1.68 0.77
CA ARG A 99 3.68 -0.64 -0.17
C ARG A 99 2.24 -0.25 0.11
N VAL A 100 1.95 1.05 0.02
CA VAL A 100 0.62 1.63 0.20
C VAL A 100 0.20 2.24 -1.12
N LEU A 101 -0.89 1.73 -1.67
CA LEU A 101 -1.51 2.26 -2.88
C LEU A 101 -2.74 3.08 -2.48
N VAL A 102 -2.64 4.40 -2.63
CA VAL A 102 -3.77 5.31 -2.40
C VAL A 102 -4.48 5.56 -3.72
N GLN A 103 -5.71 5.07 -3.79
CA GLN A 103 -6.54 5.13 -4.99
C GLN A 103 -7.93 5.67 -4.71
N ARG A 104 -8.65 6.01 -5.78
CA ARG A 104 -10.02 6.51 -5.70
C ARG A 104 -10.98 5.43 -5.18
N ASP A 105 -11.99 5.84 -4.42
CA ASP A 105 -13.18 5.02 -4.23
C ASP A 105 -14.12 5.22 -5.42
N GLU A 106 -14.39 4.15 -6.14
CA GLU A 106 -15.28 4.19 -7.32
C GLU A 106 -16.73 3.90 -6.94
N ARG A 107 -16.97 3.44 -5.71
CA ARG A 107 -18.31 3.12 -5.26
C ARG A 107 -19.09 4.41 -5.06
N LYS A 108 -20.21 4.52 -5.78
CA LYS A 108 -21.13 5.65 -5.65
C LYS A 108 -20.49 7.01 -5.99
N VAL A 109 -19.39 7.03 -6.75
CA VAL A 109 -18.77 8.25 -7.23
C VAL A 109 -19.04 8.41 -8.73
N VAL A 110 -19.48 9.60 -9.14
CA VAL A 110 -19.70 9.96 -10.56
C VAL A 110 -18.79 11.13 -10.90
N ASN A 111 -18.11 11.03 -12.06
CA ASN A 111 -17.30 12.11 -12.61
C ASN A 111 -18.02 12.72 -13.81
N LEU A 112 -18.29 14.03 -13.77
CA LEU A 112 -18.87 14.79 -14.87
C LEU A 112 -17.75 15.52 -15.62
N HIS A 113 -17.63 15.26 -16.92
CA HIS A 113 -16.62 15.88 -17.77
C HIS A 113 -17.27 16.91 -18.71
N LYS A 114 -16.93 18.20 -18.56
CA LYS A 114 -17.42 19.32 -19.38
C LYS A 114 -16.25 20.03 -20.05
N GLY A 115 -16.01 19.74 -21.33
CA GLY A 115 -14.95 20.42 -22.10
C GLY A 115 -13.55 20.28 -21.47
N GLY A 116 -13.22 19.10 -20.94
CA GLY A 116 -11.95 18.85 -20.25
C GLY A 116 -11.93 19.19 -18.76
N LYS A 117 -12.93 19.92 -18.26
CA LYS A 117 -13.14 20.15 -16.82
C LYS A 117 -13.80 18.92 -16.18
N ARG A 118 -13.29 18.46 -15.03
CA ARG A 118 -13.86 17.33 -14.28
C ARG A 118 -14.50 17.81 -12.98
N GLU A 119 -15.70 17.34 -12.69
CA GLU A 119 -16.40 17.58 -11.42
C GLU A 119 -16.76 16.23 -10.78
N SER A 120 -16.43 16.01 -9.50
CA SER A 120 -16.75 14.77 -8.79
C SER A 120 -18.02 14.90 -7.94
N TYR A 121 -18.83 13.83 -7.91
CA TYR A 121 -20.08 13.75 -7.14
C TYR A 121 -20.17 12.42 -6.36
N ASN A 122 -20.73 12.45 -5.15
CA ASN A 122 -21.08 11.27 -4.35
C ASN A 122 -22.60 11.02 -4.41
N CYS A 123 -23.01 9.87 -4.93
CA CYS A 123 -24.40 9.54 -5.26
C CYS A 123 -24.96 8.42 -4.37
N SER A 124 -25.81 8.78 -3.40
CA SER A 124 -26.45 7.81 -2.52
C SER A 124 -27.75 8.32 -1.89
N PRO A 125 -28.96 8.12 -2.47
CA PRO A 125 -29.29 7.85 -3.88
C PRO A 125 -29.28 9.12 -4.76
N GLN A 126 -29.23 10.31 -4.14
CA GLN A 126 -29.05 11.59 -4.82
C GLN A 126 -27.56 11.95 -4.89
N CYS A 127 -27.15 12.64 -5.95
CA CYS A 127 -25.78 13.07 -6.16
C CYS A 127 -25.50 14.41 -5.48
N ASN A 128 -24.52 14.42 -4.58
CA ASN A 128 -24.05 15.60 -3.88
C ASN A 128 -22.65 15.96 -4.36
N PRO A 129 -22.32 17.26 -4.53
CA PRO A 129 -20.97 17.70 -4.87
C PRO A 129 -19.94 17.16 -3.87
N MET A 130 -18.80 16.68 -4.37
CA MET A 130 -17.62 16.38 -3.56
C MET A 130 -16.39 16.98 -4.21
N THR A 131 -15.40 17.32 -3.39
CA THR A 131 -14.09 17.77 -3.86
C THR A 131 -13.15 16.58 -4.00
N THR A 132 -12.42 16.48 -5.09
CA THR A 132 -11.32 15.50 -5.20
C THR A 132 -10.15 16.04 -5.99
N ILE A 133 -8.94 15.60 -5.65
CA ILE A 133 -7.73 15.94 -6.39
C ILE A 133 -7.90 15.57 -7.88
N GLY A 134 -7.64 16.55 -8.75
CA GLY A 134 -7.78 16.46 -10.20
C GLY A 134 -9.14 16.92 -10.76
N ASP A 135 -10.03 17.44 -9.91
CA ASP A 135 -11.21 18.18 -10.38
C ASP A 135 -10.82 19.56 -10.91
N ASP A 136 -11.74 20.18 -11.65
CA ASP A 136 -11.57 21.55 -12.16
C ASP A 136 -11.32 22.53 -10.99
N PRO A 137 -10.29 23.40 -11.09
CA PRO A 137 -9.92 24.28 -9.98
C PRO A 137 -11.05 25.19 -9.52
N GLU A 138 -11.85 25.73 -10.45
CA GLU A 138 -12.96 26.64 -10.14
C GLU A 138 -14.10 25.92 -9.40
N TYR A 139 -14.45 24.70 -9.85
CA TYR A 139 -15.39 23.84 -9.14
C TYR A 139 -14.88 23.48 -7.73
N PHE A 140 -13.63 23.04 -7.62
CA PHE A 140 -13.01 22.64 -6.35
C PHE A 140 -13.06 23.79 -5.34
N GLU A 141 -12.63 24.99 -5.73
CA GLU A 141 -12.67 26.17 -4.88
C GLU A 141 -14.09 26.55 -4.46
N THR A 142 -15.06 26.44 -5.38
CA THR A 142 -16.45 26.80 -5.11
C THR A 142 -17.06 25.89 -4.04
N VAL A 143 -16.90 24.57 -4.19
CA VAL A 143 -17.42 23.58 -3.22
C VAL A 143 -16.69 23.69 -1.87
N ALA A 144 -15.37 23.93 -1.89
CA ALA A 144 -14.59 24.17 -0.67
C ALA A 144 -15.08 25.41 0.09
N LYS A 145 -15.21 26.57 -0.59
CA LYS A 145 -15.73 27.82 0.00
C LYS A 145 -17.14 27.66 0.56
N LEU A 146 -18.01 26.91 -0.13
CA LEU A 146 -19.36 26.61 0.37
C LEU A 146 -19.32 25.77 1.66
N SER A 147 -18.44 24.78 1.72
CA SER A 147 -18.26 23.92 2.90
C SER A 147 -17.72 24.71 4.09
N GLU A 148 -16.70 25.54 3.89
CA GLU A 148 -16.14 26.43 4.92
C GLU A 148 -17.19 27.40 5.47
N ARG A 149 -17.96 28.05 4.58
CA ARG A 149 -19.05 28.96 5.01
C ARG A 149 -20.10 28.23 5.85
N LYS A 150 -20.45 27.00 5.48
CA LYS A 150 -21.39 26.17 6.25
C LYS A 150 -20.82 25.83 7.63
N ILE A 151 -19.54 25.45 7.72
CA ILE A 151 -18.86 25.18 8.99
C ILE A 151 -18.86 26.44 9.86
N LYS A 152 -18.51 27.60 9.31
CA LYS A 152 -18.51 28.89 10.03
C LYS A 152 -19.89 29.28 10.56
N LEU A 153 -20.95 29.04 9.77
CA LEU A 153 -22.32 29.27 10.21
C LEU A 153 -22.73 28.31 11.34
N SER A 154 -22.31 27.04 11.25
CA SER A 154 -22.58 26.02 12.26
C SER A 154 -21.81 26.22 13.56
N SER A 155 -20.60 26.78 13.51
CA SER A 155 -19.76 26.99 14.70
C SER A 155 -20.16 28.23 15.52
N GLY A 156 -21.24 28.92 15.16
CA GLY A 156 -21.78 30.02 15.97
C GLY A 156 -20.86 31.23 16.06
N ALA A 157 -19.94 31.43 15.11
CA ALA A 157 -19.11 32.65 15.01
C ALA A 157 -19.92 33.86 14.52
N GLY A 158 -21.08 34.06 15.14
CA GLY A 158 -21.93 35.24 15.09
C GLY A 158 -22.08 35.81 16.50
N SER A 159 -20.96 36.08 17.18
CA SER A 159 -20.95 36.89 18.40
C SER A 159 -19.84 37.94 18.33
N ALA A 160 -20.29 39.19 18.32
CA ALA A 160 -19.55 40.42 18.61
C ALA A 160 -18.52 40.88 17.56
N ASP A 161 -19.02 41.65 16.59
CA ASP A 161 -18.40 42.92 16.19
C ASP A 161 -19.54 43.86 15.77
N ALA A 162 -20.28 44.36 16.76
CA ALA A 162 -21.11 45.55 16.61
C ALA A 162 -20.30 46.72 17.13
N ASN A 163 -19.87 47.57 16.20
CA ASN A 163 -19.32 48.89 16.46
C ASN A 163 -20.43 49.85 16.90
#